data_AF-A0A800CMH8-F1
#
_entry.id   AF-A0A800CMH8-F1
#
_cell.length_a   1.000
_cell.length_b   1.000
_cell.length_c   1.000
_cell.angle_alpha   90.00
_cell.angle_beta   90.00
_cell.angle_gamma   90.00
#
_symmetry.space_group_name_H-M   'P 1'
#
loop_
_entity.id
_entity.type
_entity.pdbx_description
1 polymer ?
#
loop_
_entity_poly.entity_id
_entity_poly.type
_entity_poly.pdbx_seq_one_letter_code
_entity_poly.pdbx_strand_id
1 'polypeptide(L)'
;MRRSTLFLLFLIFYGSTFARGRELTYRWFYLGTNLLVGENVDRAIKVMERAAKAGYNGVLLADYKFNILDRMPERYFQNAKRVKRKAEELNLDIIPAVMPIGYSNGLLAHNPNLAEGLPVRDAPFIVKNGSADILPDPQTKLNNGDFEEVAGNRFLGWAFQDGIGRSTFADRSIVYAGRISLRMERIGEADPSHGLCRLSQEVKVKPFRYYHISAWIKSEGFETPDRVRILVLDPKGRSLNYADLNVRPTQEWKEHHIVFNSLDNYKVRIYIGVWGGRGGKLWWDNVKLEEIGLVNVLRRKGCPLIVKGEDGTVYEEGRDFEPVRDERLGVVPWPGEFEVYHKPPKIKLTPNSRIKEGQKLLVSFYHPVIIYGGQVAVCLSEPEVYDLLEDQVKRVNELFHPKGFMMSHDELRVANWCKLCLSRRMTPGELLADNVRRCIGIIRKVNPTARIFVWSDMFDPYHNAHDNYYLVNGDLSESWSGLTKDVTIVNWYFKARERNLPWFARRGHKQILAGYYDSPRLYTPLWIRDAERLGVGGSVIGVMYTTWRHNYSDLERFAEAVWGR
;
A
#
# COMPACT_ATOMS: atom_id res chain seq x y z
N MET A 1 -5.28 84.99 -28.69
CA MET A 1 -4.01 84.23 -28.78
C MET A 1 -4.13 82.97 -27.94
N ARG A 2 -4.04 81.81 -28.57
CA ARG A 2 -4.14 80.47 -27.98
C ARG A 2 -2.92 80.18 -27.10
N ARG A 3 -3.12 79.54 -25.94
CA ARG A 3 -2.10 78.70 -25.31
C ARG A 3 -2.74 77.37 -24.95
N SER A 4 -2.29 76.33 -25.64
CA SER A 4 -2.72 74.95 -25.52
C SER A 4 -2.06 74.29 -24.32
N THR A 5 -2.86 73.63 -23.48
CA THR A 5 -2.42 72.79 -22.37
C THR A 5 -2.18 71.37 -22.86
N LEU A 6 -0.96 70.86 -22.73
CA LEU A 6 -0.57 69.50 -23.09
C LEU A 6 -0.84 68.56 -21.90
N PHE A 7 -1.73 67.58 -22.06
CA PHE A 7 -1.98 66.51 -21.08
C PHE A 7 -0.97 65.37 -21.32
N LEU A 8 -0.13 65.07 -20.33
CA LEU A 8 0.76 63.90 -20.34
C LEU A 8 0.04 62.73 -19.65
N LEU A 9 -0.30 61.69 -20.42
CA LEU A 9 -0.83 60.42 -19.94
C LEU A 9 0.33 59.57 -19.37
N PHE A 10 0.33 59.35 -18.06
CA PHE A 10 1.15 58.32 -17.40
C PHE A 10 0.48 56.95 -17.60
N LEU A 11 1.00 56.16 -18.54
CA LEU A 11 0.71 54.73 -18.63
C LEU A 11 1.49 53.99 -17.54
N ILE A 12 0.81 53.64 -16.45
CA ILE A 12 1.30 52.72 -15.44
C ILE A 12 1.24 51.31 -16.05
N PHE A 13 2.36 50.85 -16.60
CA PHE A 13 2.56 49.42 -16.87
C PHE A 13 2.62 48.69 -15.53
N TYR A 14 1.53 48.02 -15.15
CA TYR A 14 1.58 46.89 -14.21
C TYR A 14 2.28 45.72 -14.92
N GLY A 15 3.60 45.82 -15.05
CA GLY A 15 4.43 44.67 -15.31
C GLY A 15 4.41 43.80 -14.07
N SER A 16 3.73 42.64 -14.16
CA SER A 16 3.89 41.53 -13.23
C SER A 16 5.37 41.14 -13.21
N THR A 17 6.14 41.78 -12.34
CA THR A 17 7.48 41.36 -11.98
C THR A 17 7.30 40.09 -11.16
N PHE A 18 7.18 38.95 -11.86
CA PHE A 18 7.63 37.70 -11.27
C PHE A 18 9.04 37.99 -10.79
N ALA A 19 9.23 37.98 -9.46
CA ALA A 19 10.55 37.88 -8.88
C ALA A 19 11.29 36.82 -9.70
N ARG A 20 12.46 37.17 -10.24
CA ARG A 20 13.34 36.27 -10.98
C ARG A 20 13.77 35.20 -9.96
N GLY A 21 12.86 34.25 -9.76
CA GLY A 21 12.85 33.31 -8.66
C GLY A 21 14.04 32.41 -8.81
N ARG A 22 14.67 32.12 -7.68
CA ARG A 22 15.81 31.20 -7.59
C ARG A 22 15.66 30.02 -8.55
N GLU A 23 16.66 29.82 -9.40
CA GLU A 23 16.61 28.75 -10.38
C GLU A 23 16.50 27.39 -9.66
N LEU A 24 15.40 26.67 -9.93
CA LEU A 24 15.19 25.32 -9.41
C LEU A 24 16.20 24.38 -10.07
N THR A 25 17.08 23.80 -9.28
CA THR A 25 18.10 22.84 -9.73
C THR A 25 17.46 21.59 -10.32
N TYR A 26 16.37 21.10 -9.73
CA TYR A 26 15.63 19.94 -10.24
C TYR A 26 14.24 20.34 -10.73
N ARG A 27 13.98 20.07 -12.01
CA ARG A 27 12.70 20.25 -12.67
C ARG A 27 12.32 18.89 -13.25
N TRP A 28 11.70 18.06 -12.43
CA TRP A 28 11.51 16.64 -12.73
C TRP A 28 10.07 16.30 -13.07
N PHE A 29 9.88 15.15 -13.72
CA PHE A 29 8.58 14.50 -13.80
C PHE A 29 8.72 13.02 -13.42
N TYR A 30 7.64 12.46 -12.90
CA TYR A 30 7.54 11.05 -12.54
C TYR A 30 7.06 10.22 -13.73
N LEU A 31 7.80 9.17 -14.06
CA LEU A 31 7.51 8.26 -15.16
C LEU A 31 7.45 6.81 -14.66
N GLY A 32 6.25 6.38 -14.29
CA GLY A 32 5.96 4.96 -14.11
C GLY A 32 5.75 4.30 -15.48
N THR A 33 6.58 3.34 -15.85
CA THR A 33 6.44 2.62 -17.14
C THR A 33 6.99 1.21 -17.08
N ASN A 34 6.38 0.29 -17.82
CA ASN A 34 6.88 -1.09 -17.96
C ASN A 34 7.79 -1.18 -19.19
N LEU A 35 9.11 -1.19 -18.96
CA LEU A 35 10.12 -1.17 -20.01
C LEU A 35 10.21 -2.49 -20.80
N LEU A 36 9.54 -3.55 -20.34
CA LEU A 36 9.46 -4.81 -21.08
C LEU A 36 8.68 -4.67 -22.40
N VAL A 37 7.74 -3.72 -22.47
CA VAL A 37 6.81 -3.55 -23.59
C VAL A 37 7.28 -2.39 -24.47
N GLY A 38 7.56 -2.66 -25.75
CA GLY A 38 8.13 -1.68 -26.68
C GLY A 38 7.24 -0.45 -26.87
N GLU A 39 5.93 -0.65 -26.95
CA GLU A 39 4.94 0.42 -27.15
C GLU A 39 4.88 1.36 -25.92
N ASN A 40 5.11 0.84 -24.73
CA ASN A 40 5.23 1.66 -23.52
C ASN A 40 6.48 2.52 -23.57
N VAL A 41 7.58 1.99 -24.10
CA VAL A 41 8.85 2.72 -24.28
C VAL A 41 8.67 3.84 -25.30
N ASP A 42 7.98 3.58 -26.41
CA ASP A 42 7.70 4.61 -27.41
C ASP A 42 6.84 5.75 -26.85
N ARG A 43 5.82 5.41 -26.03
CA ARG A 43 5.02 6.42 -25.32
C ARG A 43 5.86 7.20 -24.30
N ALA A 44 6.69 6.51 -23.52
CA ALA A 44 7.59 7.12 -22.55
C ALA A 44 8.55 8.12 -23.21
N ILE A 45 9.15 7.76 -24.35
CA ILE A 45 10.03 8.63 -25.12
C ILE A 45 9.30 9.89 -25.58
N LYS A 46 8.06 9.79 -26.08
CA LYS A 46 7.26 10.96 -26.46
C LYS A 46 6.98 11.89 -25.28
N VAL A 47 6.73 11.35 -24.10
CA VAL A 47 6.58 12.14 -22.87
C VAL A 47 7.89 12.83 -22.50
N MET A 48 9.03 12.13 -22.57
CA MET A 48 10.34 12.71 -22.32
C MET A 48 10.67 13.87 -23.28
N GLU A 49 10.36 13.73 -24.57
CA GLU A 49 10.55 14.79 -25.57
C GLU A 49 9.72 16.04 -25.26
N ARG A 50 8.46 15.85 -24.84
CA ARG A 50 7.59 16.96 -24.37
C ARG A 50 8.15 17.61 -23.11
N ALA A 51 8.57 16.81 -22.14
CA ALA A 51 9.17 17.29 -20.90
C ALA A 51 10.43 18.13 -21.17
N ALA A 52 11.35 17.63 -22.00
CA ALA A 52 12.57 18.34 -22.32
C ALA A 52 12.28 19.70 -22.99
N LYS A 53 11.30 19.76 -23.91
CA LYS A 53 10.85 21.02 -24.54
C LYS A 53 10.29 22.02 -23.51
N ALA A 54 9.57 21.55 -22.51
CA ALA A 54 9.05 22.36 -21.41
C ALA A 54 10.10 22.70 -20.32
N GLY A 55 11.37 22.33 -20.51
CA GLY A 55 12.47 22.71 -19.62
C GLY A 55 12.68 21.82 -18.40
N TYR A 56 12.05 20.64 -18.38
CA TYR A 56 12.40 19.59 -17.41
C TYR A 56 13.84 19.11 -17.66
N ASN A 57 14.54 18.72 -16.60
CA ASN A 57 15.95 18.29 -16.65
C ASN A 57 16.19 16.92 -16.00
N GLY A 58 15.13 16.22 -15.60
CA GLY A 58 15.26 14.87 -15.08
C GLY A 58 13.93 14.12 -15.04
N VAL A 59 14.06 12.80 -14.97
CA VAL A 59 12.95 11.86 -14.89
C VAL A 59 13.17 10.92 -13.71
N LEU A 60 12.21 10.90 -12.79
CA LEU A 60 12.12 9.83 -11.82
C LEU A 60 11.49 8.64 -12.53
N LEU A 61 12.30 7.61 -12.80
CA LEU A 61 11.88 6.44 -13.55
C LEU A 61 11.51 5.33 -12.58
N ALA A 62 10.26 4.86 -12.66
CA ALA A 62 9.76 3.76 -11.84
C ALA A 62 9.31 2.60 -12.73
N ASP A 63 9.89 1.43 -12.49
CA ASP A 63 9.48 0.16 -13.10
C ASP A 63 9.62 -0.94 -12.05
N TYR A 64 8.57 -1.75 -11.89
CA TYR A 64 8.60 -2.95 -11.03
C TYR A 64 9.81 -3.84 -11.32
N LYS A 65 10.24 -3.90 -12.59
CA LYS A 65 11.29 -4.81 -13.08
C LYS A 65 12.67 -4.47 -12.52
N PHE A 66 12.87 -3.27 -11.97
CA PHE A 66 14.09 -2.94 -11.24
C PHE A 66 14.33 -3.86 -10.03
N ASN A 67 13.31 -4.57 -9.53
CA ASN A 67 13.44 -5.55 -8.46
C ASN A 67 13.84 -6.96 -8.96
N ILE A 68 13.70 -7.26 -10.25
CA ILE A 68 13.81 -8.62 -10.80
C ILE A 68 14.60 -8.62 -12.12
N LEU A 69 15.62 -7.78 -12.22
CA LEU A 69 16.42 -7.61 -13.44
C LEU A 69 17.13 -8.90 -13.85
N ASP A 70 17.52 -9.75 -12.90
CA ASP A 70 18.06 -11.09 -13.12
C ASP A 70 17.13 -12.03 -13.91
N ARG A 71 15.82 -11.74 -13.95
CA ARG A 71 14.79 -12.54 -14.65
C ARG A 71 14.34 -11.93 -15.97
N MET A 72 14.88 -10.76 -16.34
CA MET A 72 14.42 -10.03 -17.51
C MET A 72 15.02 -10.58 -18.82
N PRO A 73 14.22 -10.70 -19.89
CA PRO A 73 14.74 -11.11 -21.20
C PRO A 73 15.54 -9.97 -21.85
N GLU A 74 16.42 -10.29 -22.81
CA GLU A 74 17.29 -9.32 -23.50
C GLU A 74 16.53 -8.10 -24.06
N ARG A 75 15.32 -8.30 -24.58
CA ARG A 75 14.47 -7.20 -25.09
C ARG A 75 14.20 -6.10 -24.05
N TYR A 76 14.13 -6.45 -22.76
CA TYR A 76 13.98 -5.49 -21.67
C TYR A 76 15.19 -4.55 -21.62
N PHE A 77 16.39 -5.12 -21.65
CA PHE A 77 17.63 -4.36 -21.59
C PHE A 77 17.84 -3.51 -22.85
N GLN A 78 17.47 -4.02 -24.02
CA GLN A 78 17.44 -3.22 -25.26
C GLN A 78 16.52 -1.99 -25.12
N ASN A 79 15.32 -2.19 -24.57
CA ASN A 79 14.38 -1.09 -24.30
C ASN A 79 14.88 -0.10 -23.26
N ALA A 80 15.48 -0.56 -22.16
CA ALA A 80 16.08 0.31 -21.15
C ALA A 80 17.23 1.13 -21.74
N LYS A 81 18.08 0.54 -22.60
CA LYS A 81 19.14 1.26 -23.33
C LYS A 81 18.57 2.31 -24.28
N ARG A 82 17.43 2.06 -24.93
CA ARG A 82 16.72 3.05 -25.76
C ARG A 82 16.27 4.26 -24.93
N VAL A 83 15.65 4.01 -23.77
CA VAL A 83 15.25 5.09 -22.83
C VAL A 83 16.47 5.87 -22.34
N LYS A 84 17.54 5.18 -21.92
CA LYS A 84 18.79 5.81 -21.48
C LYS A 84 19.36 6.73 -22.55
N ARG A 85 19.56 6.23 -23.77
CA ARG A 85 20.09 7.03 -24.89
C ARG A 85 19.21 8.26 -25.17
N LYS A 86 17.89 8.08 -25.17
CA LYS A 86 16.98 9.21 -25.38
C LYS A 86 17.08 10.24 -24.26
N ALA A 87 17.24 9.82 -23.02
CA ALA A 87 17.44 10.74 -21.90
C ALA A 87 18.74 11.55 -22.06
N GLU A 88 19.84 10.90 -22.48
CA GLU A 88 21.12 11.55 -22.79
C GLU A 88 20.97 12.59 -23.92
N GLU A 89 20.31 12.22 -25.03
CA GLU A 89 20.01 13.14 -26.15
C GLU A 89 19.20 14.38 -25.72
N LEU A 90 18.29 14.19 -24.76
CA LEU A 90 17.39 15.24 -24.25
C LEU A 90 17.97 16.01 -23.04
N ASN A 91 19.17 15.67 -22.57
CA ASN A 91 19.75 16.18 -21.32
C ASN A 91 18.84 15.99 -20.09
N LEU A 92 18.16 14.85 -20.03
CA LEU A 92 17.37 14.44 -18.87
C LEU A 92 18.18 13.46 -18.02
N ASP A 93 18.43 13.81 -16.76
CA ASP A 93 18.97 12.83 -15.80
C ASP A 93 17.92 11.74 -15.52
N ILE A 94 18.31 10.46 -15.54
CA ILE A 94 17.46 9.36 -15.06
C ILE A 94 17.73 9.12 -13.58
N ILE A 95 16.69 9.18 -12.76
CA ILE A 95 16.72 8.88 -11.33
C ILE A 95 15.84 7.63 -11.10
N PRO A 96 16.44 6.42 -11.10
CA PRO A 96 15.65 5.20 -10.93
C PRO A 96 15.14 5.04 -9.49
N ALA A 97 13.89 4.59 -9.36
CA ALA A 97 13.28 4.20 -8.10
C ALA A 97 13.79 2.81 -7.65
N VAL A 98 14.33 2.73 -6.45
CA VAL A 98 14.86 1.51 -5.83
C VAL A 98 14.38 1.40 -4.38
N MET A 99 14.61 0.26 -3.74
CA MET A 99 14.30 0.02 -2.34
C MET A 99 12.81 0.24 -1.99
N PRO A 100 11.89 -0.54 -2.60
CA PRO A 100 10.46 -0.42 -2.35
C PRO A 100 10.06 -1.13 -1.05
N ILE A 101 10.46 -0.56 0.09
CA ILE A 101 10.27 -1.16 1.42
C ILE A 101 8.79 -1.30 1.81
N GLY A 102 7.92 -0.35 1.44
CA GLY A 102 6.48 -0.49 1.64
C GLY A 102 5.80 -1.34 0.56
N TYR A 103 6.22 -1.22 -0.69
CA TYR A 103 5.66 -1.90 -1.88
C TYR A 103 6.57 -3.04 -2.36
N SER A 104 6.81 -4.03 -1.51
CA SER A 104 7.93 -4.95 -1.70
C SER A 104 7.67 -6.16 -2.58
N ASN A 105 6.53 -6.25 -3.25
CA ASN A 105 6.15 -7.38 -4.10
C ASN A 105 7.27 -7.79 -5.08
N GLY A 106 8.00 -6.83 -5.64
CA GLY A 106 9.16 -7.12 -6.50
C GLY A 106 10.33 -7.83 -5.80
N LEU A 107 10.63 -7.46 -4.56
CA LEU A 107 11.62 -8.16 -3.74
C LEU A 107 11.10 -9.54 -3.30
N LEU A 108 9.83 -9.61 -2.92
CA LEU A 108 9.16 -10.82 -2.47
C LEU A 108 8.98 -11.86 -3.60
N ALA A 109 9.11 -11.46 -4.86
CA ALA A 109 9.19 -12.40 -5.98
C ALA A 109 10.43 -13.31 -5.94
N HIS A 110 11.47 -12.92 -5.21
CA HIS A 110 12.66 -13.74 -4.95
C HIS A 110 12.43 -14.74 -3.84
N ASN A 111 11.86 -14.26 -2.74
CA ASN A 111 11.54 -15.08 -1.60
C ASN A 111 10.37 -14.45 -0.83
N PRO A 112 9.16 -15.03 -0.94
CA PRO A 112 7.98 -14.43 -0.31
C PRO A 112 8.00 -14.57 1.22
N ASN A 113 8.88 -15.42 1.79
CA ASN A 113 9.05 -15.54 3.23
C ASN A 113 9.64 -14.28 3.87
N LEU A 114 10.26 -13.39 3.09
CA LEU A 114 10.87 -12.15 3.58
C LEU A 114 9.84 -11.08 4.00
N ALA A 115 8.54 -11.32 3.77
CA ALA A 115 7.48 -10.43 4.19
C ALA A 115 7.47 -10.21 5.72
N GLU A 116 7.02 -9.03 6.15
CA GLU A 116 6.69 -8.81 7.55
C GLU A 116 5.48 -9.65 7.94
N GLY A 117 5.55 -10.34 9.08
CA GLY A 117 4.58 -11.34 9.47
C GLY A 117 3.84 -10.97 10.76
N LEU A 118 2.51 -10.95 10.71
CA LEU A 118 1.67 -10.86 11.91
C LEU A 118 1.57 -12.24 12.58
N PRO A 119 1.68 -12.32 13.92
CA PRO A 119 1.61 -13.58 14.63
C PRO A 119 0.19 -14.10 14.76
N VAL A 120 0.03 -15.40 14.57
CA VAL A 120 -1.08 -16.22 15.07
C VAL A 120 -0.52 -17.06 16.20
N ARG A 121 -1.17 -17.05 17.37
CA ARG A 121 -0.60 -17.62 18.60
C ARG A 121 -1.49 -18.69 19.19
N ASP A 122 -1.09 -19.95 19.11
CA ASP A 122 -1.75 -21.11 19.73
C ASP A 122 -3.11 -21.46 19.11
N ALA A 123 -3.26 -21.34 17.79
CA ALA A 123 -4.50 -21.65 17.08
C ALA A 123 -4.88 -23.11 17.31
N PRO A 124 -6.14 -23.42 17.68
CA PRO A 124 -6.56 -24.79 17.92
C PRO A 124 -6.63 -25.56 16.61
N PHE A 125 -5.91 -26.68 16.54
CA PHE A 125 -5.97 -27.61 15.43
C PHE A 125 -6.43 -28.97 15.94
N ILE A 126 -7.07 -29.76 15.09
CA ILE A 126 -7.52 -31.12 15.39
C ILE A 126 -6.92 -32.10 14.41
N VAL A 127 -6.38 -33.20 14.91
CA VAL A 127 -5.86 -34.28 14.08
C VAL A 127 -7.01 -35.15 13.59
N LYS A 128 -7.13 -35.25 12.26
CA LYS A 128 -8.03 -36.17 11.58
C LYS A 128 -7.35 -36.80 10.37
N ASN A 129 -7.47 -38.12 10.25
CA ASN A 129 -6.98 -38.88 9.10
C ASN A 129 -5.50 -38.59 8.77
N GLY A 130 -4.63 -38.61 9.80
CA GLY A 130 -3.18 -38.39 9.62
C GLY A 130 -2.76 -36.95 9.29
N SER A 131 -3.66 -35.97 9.46
CA SER A 131 -3.33 -34.55 9.29
C SER A 131 -4.01 -33.70 10.37
N ALA A 132 -3.39 -32.60 10.77
CA ALA A 132 -4.01 -31.60 11.61
C ALA A 132 -4.51 -30.41 10.77
N ASP A 133 -5.74 -29.99 11.05
CA ASP A 133 -6.41 -28.85 10.42
C ASP A 133 -6.98 -27.91 11.49
N ILE A 134 -7.29 -26.67 11.14
CA ILE A 134 -7.87 -25.70 12.07
C ILE A 134 -9.16 -26.28 12.67
N LEU A 135 -9.34 -26.06 13.98
CA LEU A 135 -10.58 -26.32 14.70
C LEU A 135 -11.21 -24.97 15.05
N PRO A 136 -12.05 -24.38 14.18
CA PRO A 136 -12.55 -23.03 14.37
C PRO A 136 -13.32 -22.87 15.68
N ASP A 137 -13.21 -21.72 16.34
CA ASP A 137 -14.06 -21.40 17.50
C ASP A 137 -15.54 -21.34 17.06
N PRO A 138 -16.42 -22.24 17.54
CA PRO A 138 -17.82 -22.26 17.12
C PRO A 138 -18.60 -21.03 17.57
N GLN A 139 -18.07 -20.23 18.49
CA GLN A 139 -18.68 -18.97 18.93
C GLN A 139 -18.39 -17.80 17.99
N THR A 140 -17.35 -17.88 17.16
CA THR A 140 -17.01 -16.81 16.22
C THR A 140 -17.78 -16.98 14.92
N LYS A 141 -18.99 -16.41 14.88
CA LYS A 141 -19.86 -16.37 13.70
C LYS A 141 -20.62 -15.05 13.61
N LEU A 142 -21.04 -14.70 12.40
CA LEU A 142 -22.04 -13.66 12.18
C LEU A 142 -23.44 -14.22 12.50
N ASN A 143 -24.32 -13.40 13.08
CA ASN A 143 -25.72 -13.78 13.19
C ASN A 143 -26.43 -13.34 11.91
N ASN A 144 -27.26 -14.21 11.32
CA ASN A 144 -28.04 -13.91 10.13
C ASN A 144 -27.19 -13.36 8.96
N GLY A 145 -26.02 -13.98 8.74
CA GLY A 145 -25.13 -13.65 7.60
C GLY A 145 -25.67 -14.15 6.25
N ASP A 146 -26.60 -15.10 6.29
CA ASP A 146 -27.41 -15.60 5.17
C ASP A 146 -28.65 -14.75 4.89
N PHE A 147 -28.94 -13.74 5.74
CA PHE A 147 -30.03 -12.78 5.59
C PHE A 147 -31.47 -13.33 5.59
N GLU A 148 -31.67 -14.57 6.04
CA GLU A 148 -32.98 -15.22 6.05
C GLU A 148 -33.95 -14.70 7.13
N GLU A 149 -33.43 -14.09 8.20
CA GLU A 149 -34.23 -13.60 9.32
C GLU A 149 -34.51 -12.10 9.18
N VAL A 150 -35.75 -11.74 8.83
CA VAL A 150 -36.14 -10.33 8.61
C VAL A 150 -37.45 -9.95 9.29
N ALA A 151 -37.55 -8.68 9.69
CA ALA A 151 -38.81 -8.02 10.03
C ALA A 151 -39.06 -6.87 9.03
N GLY A 152 -39.86 -7.14 7.99
CA GLY A 152 -39.97 -6.25 6.84
C GLY A 152 -38.65 -6.17 6.07
N ASN A 153 -38.06 -4.98 5.97
CA ASN A 153 -36.73 -4.76 5.37
C ASN A 153 -35.59 -4.72 6.41
N ARG A 154 -35.89 -4.94 7.69
CA ARG A 154 -34.86 -5.00 8.75
C ARG A 154 -34.31 -6.41 8.86
N PHE A 155 -33.01 -6.56 8.71
CA PHE A 155 -32.32 -7.84 8.92
C PHE A 155 -32.04 -8.03 10.42
N LEU A 156 -32.57 -9.10 11.00
CA LEU A 156 -32.37 -9.41 12.42
C LEU A 156 -30.93 -9.85 12.68
N GLY A 157 -30.44 -9.77 13.92
CA GLY A 157 -29.05 -10.09 14.27
C GLY A 157 -28.03 -8.98 13.96
N TRP A 158 -28.28 -8.15 12.94
CA TRP A 158 -27.48 -6.97 12.64
C TRP A 158 -27.82 -5.80 13.56
N ALA A 159 -26.85 -5.35 14.36
CA ALA A 159 -27.04 -4.30 15.37
C ALA A 159 -27.27 -2.91 14.76
N PHE A 160 -26.84 -2.71 13.51
CA PHE A 160 -26.97 -1.47 12.77
C PHE A 160 -27.32 -1.76 11.31
N GLN A 161 -28.18 -0.93 10.71
CA GLN A 161 -28.56 -0.99 9.30
C GLN A 161 -28.97 0.41 8.80
N ASP A 162 -28.28 0.92 7.79
CA ASP A 162 -28.65 2.16 7.12
C ASP A 162 -29.89 1.96 6.22
N GLY A 163 -30.73 3.00 6.13
CA GLY A 163 -31.72 3.13 5.05
C GLY A 163 -32.75 2.01 4.91
N ILE A 164 -33.22 1.43 6.02
CA ILE A 164 -34.24 0.34 6.02
C ILE A 164 -35.45 0.72 5.15
N GLY A 165 -35.69 -0.04 4.08
CA GLY A 165 -36.79 0.20 3.13
C GLY A 165 -36.63 1.43 2.22
N ARG A 166 -35.50 2.13 2.30
CA ARG A 166 -35.15 3.29 1.46
C ARG A 166 -34.00 2.96 0.52
N SER A 167 -32.92 2.41 1.06
CA SER A 167 -31.73 1.97 0.34
C SER A 167 -31.25 0.56 0.71
N THR A 168 -31.81 -0.07 1.75
CA THR A 168 -31.62 -1.50 2.07
C THR A 168 -32.95 -2.24 2.05
N PHE A 169 -32.98 -3.41 1.41
CA PHE A 169 -34.21 -4.18 1.19
C PHE A 169 -33.96 -5.68 1.35
N ALA A 170 -34.93 -6.38 1.94
CA ALA A 170 -35.01 -7.83 1.96
C ALA A 170 -35.58 -8.32 0.61
N ASP A 171 -34.70 -8.62 -0.34
CA ASP A 171 -35.08 -9.04 -1.68
C ASP A 171 -35.32 -10.54 -1.73
N ARG A 172 -36.44 -10.95 -2.32
CA ARG A 172 -36.86 -12.36 -2.49
C ARG A 172 -36.80 -12.82 -3.95
N SER A 173 -36.45 -11.92 -4.87
CA SER A 173 -36.44 -12.18 -6.30
C SER A 173 -35.04 -12.54 -6.82
N ILE A 174 -34.02 -11.86 -6.31
CA ILE A 174 -32.62 -12.08 -6.68
C ILE A 174 -31.89 -12.55 -5.42
N VAL A 175 -31.57 -13.84 -5.39
CA VAL A 175 -31.02 -14.53 -4.21
C VAL A 175 -29.89 -15.43 -4.71
N TYR A 176 -28.82 -15.56 -3.93
CA TYR A 176 -27.76 -16.54 -4.20
C TYR A 176 -28.08 -17.87 -3.52
N ALA A 177 -28.46 -17.84 -2.24
CA ALA A 177 -28.84 -19.02 -1.46
C ALA A 177 -30.01 -18.72 -0.53
N GLY A 178 -30.83 -19.72 -0.20
CA GLY A 178 -31.99 -19.51 0.65
C GLY A 178 -33.16 -18.84 -0.09
N ARG A 179 -33.78 -17.84 0.53
CA ARG A 179 -34.99 -17.16 0.08
C ARG A 179 -34.86 -15.63 0.09
N ILE A 180 -33.87 -15.08 0.79
CA ILE A 180 -33.71 -13.63 0.96
C ILE A 180 -32.25 -13.25 0.76
N SER A 181 -32.02 -12.17 0.00
CA SER A 181 -30.72 -11.50 -0.02
C SER A 181 -30.85 -10.04 0.44
N LEU A 182 -29.73 -9.46 0.84
CA LEU A 182 -29.63 -8.04 1.13
C LEU A 182 -29.42 -7.27 -0.18
N ARG A 183 -30.44 -6.53 -0.62
CA ARG A 183 -30.33 -5.61 -1.75
C ARG A 183 -30.10 -4.18 -1.28
N MET A 184 -29.13 -3.52 -1.91
CA MET A 184 -28.82 -2.10 -1.75
C MET A 184 -29.04 -1.36 -3.07
N GLU A 185 -29.79 -0.26 -3.03
CA GLU A 185 -30.03 0.61 -4.19
C GLU A 185 -30.38 2.04 -3.77
N ARG A 186 -30.40 2.99 -4.71
CA ARG A 186 -30.77 4.40 -4.46
C ARG A 186 -30.00 5.02 -3.29
N ILE A 187 -28.74 4.63 -3.13
CA ILE A 187 -27.93 5.01 -1.96
C ILE A 187 -27.71 6.52 -1.95
N GLY A 188 -27.39 7.10 -3.12
CA GLY A 188 -27.21 8.55 -3.26
C GLY A 188 -28.48 9.36 -3.02
N GLU A 189 -29.67 8.78 -3.19
CA GLU A 189 -30.94 9.45 -2.85
C GLU A 189 -31.25 9.33 -1.35
N ALA A 190 -30.94 8.17 -0.75
CA ALA A 190 -31.18 7.93 0.67
C ALA A 190 -30.23 8.72 1.58
N ASP A 191 -28.98 8.89 1.16
CA ASP A 191 -27.94 9.70 1.83
C ASP A 191 -27.13 10.52 0.80
N PRO A 192 -27.64 11.69 0.37
CA PRO A 192 -26.98 12.52 -0.65
C PRO A 192 -25.62 13.07 -0.23
N SER A 193 -25.41 13.29 1.07
CA SER A 193 -24.20 13.92 1.59
C SER A 193 -23.01 12.96 1.61
N HIS A 194 -23.25 11.70 2.02
CA HIS A 194 -22.16 10.75 2.23
C HIS A 194 -22.30 9.47 1.43
N GLY A 195 -23.50 9.08 0.99
CA GLY A 195 -23.77 7.83 0.30
C GLY A 195 -23.47 6.61 1.16
N LEU A 196 -23.85 6.61 2.43
CA LEU A 196 -23.66 5.49 3.33
C LEU A 196 -24.82 4.50 3.20
N CYS A 197 -24.47 3.21 3.06
CA CYS A 197 -25.45 2.12 3.07
C CYS A 197 -24.78 0.87 3.64
N ARG A 198 -24.91 0.63 4.95
CA ARG A 198 -24.12 -0.38 5.67
C ARG A 198 -24.97 -1.16 6.67
N LEU A 199 -24.55 -2.39 6.94
CA LEU A 199 -24.97 -3.16 8.10
C LEU A 199 -23.75 -3.41 8.99
N SER A 200 -23.97 -3.56 10.30
CA SER A 200 -22.86 -3.91 11.20
C SER A 200 -23.26 -4.78 12.39
N GLN A 201 -22.33 -5.60 12.85
CA GLN A 201 -22.45 -6.40 14.06
C GLN A 201 -21.11 -6.41 14.83
N GLU A 202 -21.19 -6.52 16.15
CA GLU A 202 -20.04 -6.89 16.97
C GLU A 202 -19.92 -8.42 17.03
N VAL A 203 -18.69 -8.93 16.94
CA VAL A 203 -18.39 -10.37 17.04
C VAL A 203 -17.27 -10.60 18.03
N LYS A 204 -17.38 -11.65 18.83
CA LYS A 204 -16.31 -12.13 19.71
C LYS A 204 -15.25 -12.86 18.91
N VAL A 205 -13.99 -12.52 19.19
CA VAL A 205 -12.81 -13.15 18.62
C VAL A 205 -11.84 -13.52 19.74
N LYS A 206 -10.86 -14.37 19.44
CA LYS A 206 -9.74 -14.62 20.35
C LYS A 206 -8.55 -13.78 19.87
N PRO A 207 -7.73 -13.22 20.78
CA PRO A 207 -6.52 -12.50 20.40
C PRO A 207 -5.55 -13.37 19.59
N PHE A 208 -4.87 -12.74 18.64
CA PHE A 208 -3.83 -13.32 17.78
C PHE A 208 -4.33 -14.58 17.06
N ARG A 209 -5.54 -14.48 16.51
CA ARG A 209 -6.15 -15.45 15.61
C ARG A 209 -6.32 -14.87 14.23
N TYR A 210 -6.44 -15.77 13.26
CA TYR A 210 -6.61 -15.42 11.86
C TYR A 210 -8.00 -15.80 11.40
N TYR A 211 -8.69 -14.84 10.81
CA TYR A 211 -10.09 -14.97 10.43
C TYR A 211 -10.28 -14.65 8.95
N HIS A 212 -11.25 -15.32 8.35
CA HIS A 212 -11.69 -15.14 6.99
C HIS A 212 -13.15 -14.71 6.99
N ILE A 213 -13.47 -13.69 6.20
CA ILE A 213 -14.85 -13.34 5.86
C ILE A 213 -15.03 -13.53 4.36
N SER A 214 -16.02 -14.33 3.97
CA SER A 214 -16.48 -14.42 2.58
C SER A 214 -17.88 -13.85 2.43
N ALA A 215 -18.19 -13.35 1.24
CA ALA A 215 -19.52 -12.87 0.88
C ALA A 215 -19.78 -13.07 -0.61
N TRP A 216 -21.00 -13.47 -0.96
CA TRP A 216 -21.46 -13.48 -2.34
C TRP A 216 -22.02 -12.11 -2.69
N ILE A 217 -21.50 -11.52 -3.77
CA ILE A 217 -21.87 -10.16 -4.21
C ILE A 217 -22.24 -10.17 -5.69
N LYS A 218 -23.43 -9.63 -6.00
CA LYS A 218 -23.90 -9.32 -7.36
C LYS A 218 -24.08 -7.82 -7.50
N SER A 219 -23.84 -7.27 -8.69
CA SER A 219 -24.07 -5.85 -8.97
C SER A 219 -24.66 -5.64 -10.37
N GLU A 220 -25.44 -4.57 -10.52
CA GLU A 220 -26.06 -4.16 -11.77
C GLU A 220 -25.95 -2.64 -11.92
N GLY A 221 -25.13 -2.18 -12.86
CA GLY A 221 -24.93 -0.76 -13.14
C GLY A 221 -24.48 0.05 -11.92
N PHE A 222 -23.79 -0.58 -10.97
CA PHE A 222 -23.38 0.05 -9.72
C PHE A 222 -22.24 1.05 -9.97
N GLU A 223 -22.48 2.32 -9.64
CA GLU A 223 -21.60 3.42 -10.10
C GLU A 223 -20.31 3.57 -9.28
N THR A 224 -20.26 2.98 -8.09
CA THR A 224 -19.15 3.18 -7.12
C THR A 224 -18.63 1.86 -6.54
N PRO A 225 -18.22 0.90 -7.38
CA PRO A 225 -17.87 -0.44 -6.93
C PRO A 225 -16.59 -0.48 -6.06
N ASP A 226 -15.69 0.51 -6.20
CA ASP A 226 -14.51 0.72 -5.34
C ASP A 226 -14.86 1.14 -3.90
N ARG A 227 -16.13 1.46 -3.65
CA ARG A 227 -16.65 1.88 -2.34
C ARG A 227 -17.37 0.77 -1.58
N VAL A 228 -17.49 -0.41 -2.18
CA VAL A 228 -18.04 -1.61 -1.56
C VAL A 228 -16.98 -2.24 -0.67
N ARG A 229 -17.28 -2.44 0.63
CA ARG A 229 -16.30 -2.91 1.61
C ARG A 229 -16.89 -3.90 2.61
N ILE A 230 -16.03 -4.82 3.03
CA ILE A 230 -16.12 -5.46 4.34
C ILE A 230 -15.07 -4.79 5.21
N LEU A 231 -15.50 -4.14 6.29
CA LEU A 231 -14.63 -3.37 7.17
C LEU A 231 -14.65 -4.00 8.57
N VAL A 232 -13.49 -4.44 9.03
CA VAL A 232 -13.28 -4.97 10.39
C VAL A 232 -12.56 -3.91 11.20
N LEU A 233 -13.19 -3.47 12.28
CA LEU A 233 -12.65 -2.48 13.21
C LEU A 233 -12.40 -3.10 14.58
N ASP A 234 -11.29 -2.72 15.19
CA ASP A 234 -11.07 -2.94 16.62
C ASP A 234 -11.97 -2.01 17.47
N PRO A 235 -12.04 -2.20 18.80
CA PRO A 235 -12.84 -1.33 19.68
C PRO A 235 -12.43 0.15 19.69
N LYS A 236 -11.20 0.48 19.26
CA LYS A 236 -10.69 1.86 19.15
C LYS A 236 -10.97 2.48 17.78
N GLY A 237 -11.52 1.71 16.83
CA GLY A 237 -11.82 2.15 15.47
C GLY A 237 -10.67 1.96 14.48
N ARG A 238 -9.57 1.28 14.86
CA ARG A 238 -8.51 0.90 13.92
C ARG A 238 -9.02 -0.19 12.99
N SER A 239 -8.74 -0.08 11.71
CA SER A 239 -9.08 -1.14 10.76
C SER A 239 -8.07 -2.29 10.85
N LEU A 240 -8.57 -3.53 10.81
CA LEU A 240 -7.79 -4.76 10.88
C LEU A 240 -7.60 -5.44 9.51
N ASN A 241 -8.25 -4.91 8.47
CA ASN A 241 -8.13 -5.38 7.10
C ASN A 241 -8.13 -4.20 6.12
N TYR A 242 -7.41 -4.33 5.02
CA TYR A 242 -7.32 -3.26 4.01
C TYR A 242 -7.43 -3.77 2.57
N ALA A 243 -7.67 -5.06 2.36
CA ALA A 243 -7.80 -5.64 1.03
C ALA A 243 -9.05 -5.11 0.31
N ASP A 244 -8.90 -4.80 -0.98
CA ASP A 244 -10.02 -4.38 -1.82
C ASP A 244 -10.83 -5.61 -2.29
N LEU A 245 -12.16 -5.51 -2.25
CA LEU A 245 -13.03 -6.58 -2.78
C LEU A 245 -12.98 -6.67 -4.30
N ASN A 246 -12.63 -5.59 -5.00
CA ASN A 246 -12.60 -5.53 -6.48
C ASN A 246 -13.96 -5.92 -7.12
N VAL A 247 -15.06 -5.44 -6.51
CA VAL A 247 -16.40 -5.51 -7.12
C VAL A 247 -16.37 -4.75 -8.45
N ARG A 248 -17.18 -5.20 -9.42
CA ARG A 248 -17.34 -4.55 -10.73
C ARG A 248 -18.66 -3.78 -10.79
N PRO A 249 -18.80 -2.79 -11.70
CA PRO A 249 -20.09 -2.09 -11.87
C PRO A 249 -21.26 -3.04 -12.16
N THR A 250 -21.02 -4.06 -12.98
CA THR A 250 -21.95 -5.15 -13.23
C THR A 250 -21.21 -6.47 -13.13
N GLN A 251 -21.72 -7.40 -12.32
CA GLN A 251 -21.22 -8.76 -12.21
C GLN A 251 -22.35 -9.70 -11.77
N GLU A 252 -22.29 -10.95 -12.22
CA GLU A 252 -23.04 -12.04 -11.59
C GLU A 252 -22.51 -12.35 -10.19
N TRP A 253 -23.26 -13.13 -9.42
CA TRP A 253 -22.87 -13.59 -8.10
C TRP A 253 -21.43 -14.11 -8.11
N LYS A 254 -20.57 -13.45 -7.35
CA LYS A 254 -19.17 -13.82 -7.18
C LYS A 254 -18.84 -13.79 -5.69
N GLU A 255 -18.11 -14.78 -5.23
CA GLU A 255 -17.58 -14.78 -3.87
C GLU A 255 -16.37 -13.83 -3.78
N HIS A 256 -16.37 -13.03 -2.71
CA HIS A 256 -15.28 -12.13 -2.36
C HIS A 256 -14.77 -12.48 -0.97
N HIS A 257 -13.50 -12.22 -0.74
CA HIS A 257 -12.79 -12.63 0.47
C HIS A 257 -12.08 -11.44 1.09
N ILE A 258 -12.10 -11.39 2.42
CA ILE A 258 -11.14 -10.61 3.20
C ILE A 258 -10.63 -11.50 4.34
N VAL A 259 -9.42 -11.22 4.80
CA VAL A 259 -8.84 -11.86 5.97
C VAL A 259 -8.36 -10.80 6.95
N PHE A 260 -8.37 -11.12 8.24
CA PHE A 260 -7.83 -10.23 9.27
C PHE A 260 -7.24 -11.02 10.43
N ASN A 261 -6.21 -10.46 11.05
CA ASN A 261 -5.70 -10.92 12.34
C ASN A 261 -6.38 -10.11 13.44
N SER A 262 -6.88 -10.76 14.49
CA SER A 262 -7.53 -10.07 15.61
C SER A 262 -6.58 -9.21 16.45
N LEU A 263 -5.27 -9.38 16.31
CA LEU A 263 -4.24 -8.74 17.15
C LEU A 263 -4.55 -9.00 18.63
N ASP A 264 -4.46 -8.02 19.51
CA ASP A 264 -4.75 -8.15 20.94
C ASP A 264 -6.26 -8.09 21.28
N ASN A 265 -7.14 -8.10 20.28
CA ASN A 265 -8.57 -7.89 20.49
C ASN A 265 -9.35 -9.17 20.85
N TYR A 266 -10.35 -9.01 21.72
CA TYR A 266 -11.32 -10.04 22.09
C TYR A 266 -12.68 -9.87 21.38
N LYS A 267 -12.85 -8.76 20.68
CA LYS A 267 -14.04 -8.43 19.91
C LYS A 267 -13.70 -7.49 18.78
N VAL A 268 -14.46 -7.57 17.70
CA VAL A 268 -14.34 -6.67 16.55
C VAL A 268 -15.72 -6.23 16.10
N ARG A 269 -15.79 -5.07 15.46
CA ARG A 269 -17.00 -4.64 14.75
C ARG A 269 -16.82 -4.87 13.26
N ILE A 270 -17.71 -5.65 12.68
CA ILE A 270 -17.72 -5.96 11.25
C ILE A 270 -18.81 -5.13 10.61
N TYR A 271 -18.45 -4.38 9.57
CA TYR A 271 -19.40 -3.75 8.66
C TYR A 271 -19.34 -4.42 7.29
N ILE A 272 -20.49 -4.51 6.65
CA ILE A 272 -20.61 -4.75 5.21
C ILE A 272 -21.39 -3.59 4.59
N GLY A 273 -21.06 -3.22 3.36
CA GLY A 273 -21.82 -2.22 2.62
C GLY A 273 -20.95 -1.23 1.86
N VAL A 274 -21.43 0.01 1.76
CA VAL A 274 -20.90 1.01 0.84
C VAL A 274 -20.63 2.34 1.56
N TRP A 275 -19.47 2.95 1.27
CA TRP A 275 -19.09 4.28 1.73
C TRP A 275 -18.90 5.22 0.54
N GLY A 276 -19.94 5.98 0.18
CA GLY A 276 -19.94 6.81 -1.03
C GLY A 276 -20.78 6.25 -2.17
N GLY A 277 -21.78 5.41 -1.86
CA GLY A 277 -22.70 4.84 -2.83
C GLY A 277 -23.50 5.90 -3.59
N ARG A 278 -23.80 5.63 -4.86
CA ARG A 278 -24.55 6.50 -5.76
C ARG A 278 -25.70 5.71 -6.40
N GLY A 279 -25.72 5.59 -7.73
CA GLY A 279 -26.70 4.81 -8.48
C GLY A 279 -26.35 3.33 -8.63
N GLY A 280 -27.31 2.61 -9.23
CA GLY A 280 -27.25 1.16 -9.48
C GLY A 280 -27.71 0.30 -8.31
N LYS A 281 -27.58 -1.03 -8.48
CA LYS A 281 -28.00 -2.03 -7.50
C LYS A 281 -26.83 -2.94 -7.11
N LEU A 282 -26.84 -3.36 -5.85
CA LEU A 282 -25.84 -4.24 -5.25
C LEU A 282 -26.58 -5.24 -4.37
N TRP A 283 -26.26 -6.53 -4.48
CA TRP A 283 -26.80 -7.57 -3.61
C TRP A 283 -25.67 -8.24 -2.85
N TRP A 284 -25.94 -8.55 -1.59
CA TRP A 284 -25.10 -9.34 -0.70
C TRP A 284 -25.88 -10.57 -0.26
N ASP A 285 -25.18 -11.70 -0.19
CA ASP A 285 -25.75 -12.94 0.32
C ASP A 285 -24.65 -13.80 0.96
N ASN A 286 -25.05 -14.67 1.88
CA ASN A 286 -24.24 -15.72 2.48
C ASN A 286 -22.88 -15.21 3.00
N VAL A 287 -22.91 -14.17 3.83
CA VAL A 287 -21.73 -13.60 4.49
C VAL A 287 -21.31 -14.52 5.63
N LYS A 288 -20.11 -15.08 5.53
CA LYS A 288 -19.58 -16.04 6.50
C LYS A 288 -18.36 -15.47 7.18
N LEU A 289 -18.21 -15.78 8.46
CA LEU A 289 -17.01 -15.52 9.25
C LEU A 289 -16.55 -16.85 9.84
N GLU A 290 -15.27 -17.16 9.67
CA GLU A 290 -14.64 -18.35 10.24
C GLU A 290 -13.20 -18.08 10.65
N GLU A 291 -12.71 -18.82 11.64
CA GLU A 291 -11.29 -18.89 11.96
C GLU A 291 -10.58 -19.80 10.94
N ILE A 292 -9.42 -19.37 10.45
CA ILE A 292 -8.66 -20.06 9.40
C ILE A 292 -7.26 -20.45 9.87
N GLY A 293 -6.72 -21.47 9.21
CA GLY A 293 -5.39 -21.99 9.45
C GLY A 293 -4.31 -21.29 8.62
N LEU A 294 -3.43 -22.11 8.03
CA LEU A 294 -2.11 -21.74 7.52
C LEU A 294 -2.11 -21.02 6.15
N VAL A 295 -3.08 -20.14 5.88
CA VAL A 295 -3.10 -19.31 4.65
C VAL A 295 -1.93 -18.33 4.67
N ASN A 296 -1.14 -18.29 3.61
CA ASN A 296 0.07 -17.49 3.47
C ASN A 296 1.05 -17.67 4.64
N VAL A 297 1.26 -18.91 5.11
CA VAL A 297 2.19 -19.17 6.21
C VAL A 297 3.65 -18.85 5.85
N LEU A 298 4.25 -17.92 6.59
CA LEU A 298 5.66 -17.52 6.43
C LEU A 298 6.59 -18.50 7.14
N ARG A 299 7.69 -18.88 6.49
CA ARG A 299 8.71 -19.82 6.99
C ARG A 299 10.10 -19.20 6.95
N ARG A 300 10.54 -18.64 8.09
CA ARG A 300 11.92 -18.17 8.32
C ARG A 300 12.23 -18.02 9.81
N LYS A 301 13.48 -17.72 10.18
CA LYS A 301 13.89 -17.58 11.60
C LYS A 301 13.04 -16.57 12.40
N GLY A 302 12.65 -15.47 11.76
CA GLY A 302 11.75 -14.46 12.35
C GLY A 302 10.27 -14.86 12.45
N CYS A 303 9.88 -15.93 11.76
CA CYS A 303 8.51 -16.44 11.64
C CYS A 303 8.49 -17.96 11.90
N PRO A 304 8.81 -18.42 13.12
CA PRO A 304 8.78 -19.85 13.42
C PRO A 304 7.35 -20.39 13.38
N LEU A 305 7.21 -21.61 12.88
CA LEU A 305 6.04 -22.46 13.10
C LEU A 305 6.26 -23.26 14.39
N ILE A 306 5.31 -23.20 15.31
CA ILE A 306 5.34 -23.96 16.56
C ILE A 306 4.07 -24.79 16.63
N VAL A 307 4.21 -26.09 16.82
CA VAL A 307 3.10 -27.04 17.01
C VAL A 307 3.28 -27.67 18.38
N LYS A 308 2.31 -27.48 19.27
CA LYS A 308 2.33 -28.06 20.64
C LYS A 308 1.03 -28.77 20.98
N GLY A 309 1.09 -29.76 21.85
CA GLY A 309 -0.08 -30.34 22.48
C GLY A 309 -0.70 -29.40 23.52
N GLU A 310 -1.93 -29.66 23.93
CA GLU A 310 -2.57 -28.92 25.05
C GLU A 310 -1.83 -29.13 26.39
N ASP A 311 -1.07 -30.22 26.50
CA ASP A 311 -0.18 -30.54 27.63
C ASP A 311 1.15 -29.75 27.62
N GLY A 312 1.40 -28.95 26.57
CA GLY A 312 2.64 -28.19 26.39
C GLY A 312 3.76 -28.95 25.68
N THR A 313 3.56 -30.22 25.31
CA THR A 313 4.55 -30.99 24.54
C THR A 313 4.77 -30.33 23.18
N VAL A 314 6.00 -29.92 22.86
CA VAL A 314 6.35 -29.35 21.56
C VAL A 314 6.71 -30.46 20.58
N TYR A 315 6.07 -30.44 19.42
CA TYR A 315 6.31 -31.38 18.33
C TYR A 315 7.32 -30.82 17.33
N GLU A 316 8.10 -31.73 16.75
CA GLU A 316 9.24 -31.43 15.89
C GLU A 316 8.86 -31.65 14.42
N GLU A 317 9.06 -30.62 13.59
CA GLU A 317 8.94 -30.75 12.13
C GLU A 317 10.01 -31.72 11.58
N GLY A 318 9.63 -32.55 10.62
CA GLY A 318 10.45 -33.63 10.07
C GLY A 318 10.42 -34.92 10.91
N ARG A 319 10.03 -34.86 12.19
CA ARG A 319 9.90 -36.03 13.07
C ARG A 319 8.45 -36.39 13.35
N ASP A 320 7.65 -35.45 13.82
CA ASP A 320 6.24 -35.67 14.19
C ASP A 320 5.28 -35.26 13.07
N PHE A 321 5.65 -34.27 12.28
CA PHE A 321 4.89 -33.82 11.12
C PHE A 321 5.82 -33.45 9.98
N GLU A 322 5.34 -33.56 8.74
CA GLU A 322 6.09 -33.20 7.54
C GLU A 322 6.36 -31.69 7.47
N PRO A 323 7.39 -31.25 6.73
CA PRO A 323 7.63 -29.83 6.49
C PRO A 323 6.38 -29.10 5.98
N VAL A 324 5.94 -28.07 6.71
CA VAL A 324 4.73 -27.32 6.37
C VAL A 324 5.09 -26.16 5.43
N ARG A 325 4.42 -26.12 4.28
CA ARG A 325 4.55 -25.05 3.29
C ARG A 325 3.18 -24.69 2.73
N ASP A 326 3.03 -23.43 2.36
CA ASP A 326 1.94 -22.97 1.53
C ASP A 326 2.46 -22.76 0.11
N GLU A 327 2.07 -23.67 -0.79
CA GLU A 327 2.50 -23.66 -2.18
C GLU A 327 1.96 -22.46 -2.98
N ARG A 328 1.00 -21.70 -2.43
CA ARG A 328 0.47 -20.48 -3.05
C ARG A 328 1.04 -19.18 -2.47
N LEU A 329 1.91 -19.28 -1.45
CA LEU A 329 2.51 -18.12 -0.78
C LEU A 329 3.28 -17.26 -1.80
N GLY A 330 2.79 -16.04 -2.04
CA GLY A 330 3.51 -15.03 -2.82
C GLY A 330 3.79 -15.42 -4.28
N VAL A 331 2.96 -16.29 -4.88
CA VAL A 331 3.11 -16.72 -6.28
C VAL A 331 1.82 -16.58 -7.09
N VAL A 332 0.77 -15.99 -6.53
CA VAL A 332 -0.56 -15.91 -7.16
C VAL A 332 -1.01 -14.45 -7.29
N PRO A 333 -1.29 -13.96 -8.51
CA PRO A 333 -1.23 -14.69 -9.79
C PRO A 333 0.20 -14.90 -10.32
N TRP A 334 1.19 -14.21 -9.77
CA TRP A 334 2.59 -14.28 -10.20
C TRP A 334 3.54 -14.21 -8.99
N PRO A 335 4.82 -14.57 -9.14
CA PRO A 335 5.82 -14.38 -8.09
C PRO A 335 5.84 -12.96 -7.55
N GLY A 336 5.77 -12.82 -6.22
CA GLY A 336 5.69 -11.55 -5.50
C GLY A 336 4.28 -11.11 -5.13
N GLU A 337 3.25 -11.72 -5.72
CA GLU A 337 1.84 -11.40 -5.47
C GLU A 337 1.17 -12.44 -4.56
N PHE A 338 0.30 -11.96 -3.68
CA PHE A 338 -0.34 -12.77 -2.64
C PHE A 338 -1.85 -12.78 -2.84
N GLU A 339 -2.44 -13.97 -2.78
CA GLU A 339 -3.88 -14.12 -2.79
C GLU A 339 -4.44 -13.88 -1.38
N VAL A 340 -5.55 -13.16 -1.28
CA VAL A 340 -6.20 -12.82 0.00
C VAL A 340 -6.63 -14.07 0.76
N TYR A 341 -7.13 -15.07 0.03
CA TYR A 341 -7.58 -16.32 0.60
C TYR A 341 -7.47 -17.45 -0.42
N HIS A 342 -7.06 -18.61 0.08
CA HIS A 342 -7.12 -19.89 -0.60
C HIS A 342 -7.26 -20.99 0.45
N LYS A 343 -7.53 -22.22 0.01
CA LYS A 343 -7.64 -23.37 0.91
C LYS A 343 -6.34 -23.49 1.74
N PRO A 344 -6.40 -23.40 3.07
CA PRO A 344 -5.20 -23.49 3.90
C PRO A 344 -4.51 -24.86 3.74
N PRO A 345 -3.16 -24.92 3.72
CA PRO A 345 -2.45 -26.17 3.84
C PRO A 345 -2.69 -26.80 5.23
N LYS A 346 -2.58 -28.12 5.28
CA LYS A 346 -2.71 -28.91 6.52
C LYS A 346 -1.35 -29.32 7.03
N ILE A 347 -1.26 -29.61 8.33
CA ILE A 347 -0.06 -30.20 8.94
C ILE A 347 -0.15 -31.72 8.78
N LYS A 348 0.61 -32.32 7.87
CA LYS A 348 0.60 -33.77 7.66
C LYS A 348 1.48 -34.46 8.69
N LEU A 349 1.00 -35.53 9.31
CA LEU A 349 1.77 -36.28 10.29
C LEU A 349 2.74 -37.26 9.61
N THR A 350 3.89 -37.50 10.22
CA THR A 350 4.80 -38.57 9.78
C THR A 350 4.28 -39.94 10.25
N PRO A 351 4.74 -41.05 9.63
CA PRO A 351 4.32 -42.41 10.06
C PRO A 351 4.64 -42.74 11.52
N ASN A 352 5.73 -42.17 12.06
CA ASN A 352 6.21 -42.42 13.43
C ASN A 352 5.87 -41.26 14.39
N SER A 353 4.83 -40.49 14.08
CA SER A 353 4.47 -39.30 14.85
C SER A 353 4.13 -39.61 16.31
N ARG A 354 4.60 -38.75 17.20
CA ARG A 354 4.12 -38.72 18.60
C ARG A 354 2.70 -38.19 18.69
N ILE A 355 2.25 -37.40 17.71
CA ILE A 355 0.89 -36.85 17.63
C ILE A 355 -0.11 -37.97 17.31
N LYS A 356 -1.25 -37.99 18.00
CA LYS A 356 -2.27 -39.04 17.88
C LYS A 356 -3.55 -38.56 17.18
N GLU A 357 -4.29 -39.50 16.60
CA GLU A 357 -5.60 -39.24 15.99
C GLU A 357 -6.56 -38.64 17.04
N GLY A 358 -7.34 -37.62 16.64
CA GLY A 358 -8.24 -36.90 17.54
C GLY A 358 -7.54 -35.95 18.53
N GLN A 359 -6.21 -35.90 18.54
CA GLN A 359 -5.48 -34.99 19.41
C GLN A 359 -5.67 -33.54 18.99
N LYS A 360 -5.89 -32.67 19.97
CA LYS A 360 -5.88 -31.22 19.79
C LYS A 360 -4.47 -30.67 19.90
N LEU A 361 -4.16 -29.74 19.01
CA LEU A 361 -2.88 -29.05 18.94
C LEU A 361 -3.12 -27.54 19.06
N LEU A 362 -2.09 -26.84 19.50
CA LEU A 362 -2.00 -25.39 19.51
C LEU A 362 -0.88 -25.00 18.54
N VAL A 363 -1.23 -24.29 17.48
CA VAL A 363 -0.33 -23.95 16.38
C VAL A 363 -0.09 -22.44 16.35
N SER A 364 1.18 -22.04 16.50
CA SER A 364 1.58 -20.65 16.33
C SER A 364 2.35 -20.49 15.03
N PHE A 365 2.01 -19.47 14.24
CA PHE A 365 2.62 -19.19 12.94
C PHE A 365 2.53 -17.70 12.61
N TYR A 366 3.01 -17.31 11.43
CA TYR A 366 2.97 -15.92 10.96
C TYR A 366 2.45 -15.86 9.54
N HIS A 367 1.76 -14.77 9.19
CA HIS A 367 1.26 -14.51 7.85
C HIS A 367 1.50 -13.04 7.45
N PRO A 368 1.70 -12.73 6.16
CA PRO A 368 1.75 -11.35 5.69
C PRO A 368 0.35 -10.73 5.74
N VAL A 369 0.29 -9.40 5.60
CA VAL A 369 -0.96 -8.69 5.36
C VAL A 369 -0.90 -8.01 4.01
N ILE A 370 -1.99 -8.19 3.26
CA ILE A 370 -2.18 -7.58 1.95
C ILE A 370 -2.96 -6.28 2.16
N ILE A 371 -2.39 -5.18 1.67
CA ILE A 371 -3.01 -3.87 1.70
C ILE A 371 -3.53 -3.49 0.31
N TYR A 372 -4.79 -3.06 0.24
CA TYR A 372 -5.47 -2.64 -0.99
C TYR A 372 -5.42 -3.70 -2.08
N GLY A 373 -4.99 -3.32 -3.29
CA GLY A 373 -4.88 -4.18 -4.46
C GLY A 373 -3.67 -5.11 -4.50
N GLY A 374 -2.89 -5.26 -3.42
CA GLY A 374 -1.82 -6.27 -3.38
C GLY A 374 -0.55 -5.91 -2.60
N GLN A 375 -0.45 -4.72 -2.00
CA GLN A 375 0.79 -4.29 -1.35
C GLN A 375 1.14 -5.20 -0.16
N VAL A 376 2.38 -5.70 -0.16
CA VAL A 376 2.99 -6.41 0.97
C VAL A 376 4.36 -5.81 1.30
N ALA A 377 4.59 -5.55 2.58
CA ALA A 377 5.85 -5.02 3.09
C ALA A 377 6.84 -6.14 3.44
N VAL A 378 8.14 -5.92 3.18
CA VAL A 378 9.22 -6.76 3.69
C VAL A 378 9.48 -6.51 5.17
N CYS A 379 10.10 -7.49 5.81
CA CYS A 379 10.62 -7.37 7.16
C CYS A 379 11.85 -6.45 7.22
N LEU A 380 11.82 -5.43 8.07
CA LEU A 380 12.94 -4.48 8.24
C LEU A 380 14.19 -5.13 8.87
N SER A 381 14.07 -6.30 9.49
CA SER A 381 15.17 -6.92 10.22
C SER A 381 15.80 -8.13 9.53
N GLU A 382 15.21 -8.63 8.43
CA GLU A 382 15.68 -9.84 7.76
C GLU A 382 16.92 -9.55 6.89
N PRO A 383 18.09 -10.19 7.14
CA PRO A 383 19.32 -9.91 6.40
C PRO A 383 19.20 -10.09 4.88
N GLU A 384 18.52 -11.15 4.42
CA GLU A 384 18.38 -11.46 2.98
C GLU A 384 17.67 -10.34 2.21
N VAL A 385 16.84 -9.52 2.87
CA VAL A 385 16.26 -8.32 2.24
C VAL A 385 17.36 -7.37 1.80
N TYR A 386 18.38 -7.16 2.63
CA TYR A 386 19.48 -6.24 2.32
C TYR A 386 20.39 -6.79 1.21
N ASP A 387 20.54 -8.11 1.12
CA ASP A 387 21.27 -8.76 0.02
C ASP A 387 20.56 -8.52 -1.32
N LEU A 388 19.23 -8.68 -1.36
CA LEU A 388 18.41 -8.38 -2.55
C LEU A 388 18.41 -6.89 -2.90
N LEU A 389 18.37 -6.00 -1.91
CA LEU A 389 18.48 -4.56 -2.14
C LEU A 389 19.85 -4.18 -2.73
N GLU A 390 20.95 -4.79 -2.24
CA GLU A 390 22.27 -4.55 -2.79
C GLU A 390 22.39 -5.05 -4.25
N ASP A 391 21.88 -6.25 -4.56
CA ASP A 391 21.83 -6.76 -5.94
C ASP A 391 20.97 -5.88 -6.86
N GLN A 392 19.79 -5.46 -6.41
CA GLN A 392 18.94 -4.51 -7.14
C GLN A 392 19.72 -3.24 -7.51
N VAL A 393 20.33 -2.59 -6.52
CA VAL A 393 21.02 -1.30 -6.74
C VAL A 393 22.20 -1.48 -7.68
N LYS A 394 22.96 -2.58 -7.56
CA LYS A 394 24.05 -2.91 -8.49
C LYS A 394 23.56 -3.02 -9.93
N ARG A 395 22.54 -3.85 -10.18
CA ARG A 395 22.02 -4.07 -11.55
C ARG A 395 21.40 -2.81 -12.15
N VAL A 396 20.67 -2.03 -11.35
CA VAL A 396 20.12 -0.74 -11.78
C VAL A 396 21.24 0.26 -12.09
N ASN A 397 22.30 0.30 -11.27
CA ASN A 397 23.47 1.14 -11.51
C ASN A 397 24.20 0.74 -12.81
N GLU A 398 24.42 -0.55 -13.04
CA GLU A 398 25.01 -1.06 -14.29
C GLU A 398 24.16 -0.71 -15.51
N LEU A 399 22.83 -0.75 -15.38
CA LEU A 399 21.91 -0.47 -16.48
C LEU A 399 21.90 1.02 -16.87
N PHE A 400 21.83 1.92 -15.89
CA PHE A 400 21.59 3.35 -16.16
C PHE A 400 22.77 4.27 -15.86
N HIS A 401 23.74 3.84 -15.06
CA HIS A 401 24.82 4.69 -14.52
C HIS A 401 24.29 6.04 -13.99
N PRO A 402 23.26 6.04 -13.12
CA PRO A 402 22.54 7.26 -12.78
C PRO A 402 23.37 8.18 -11.89
N LYS A 403 23.11 9.48 -11.97
CA LYS A 403 23.70 10.48 -11.05
C LYS A 403 23.07 10.47 -9.66
N GLY A 404 21.94 9.79 -9.49
CA GLY A 404 21.30 9.61 -8.19
C GLY A 404 20.20 8.57 -8.21
N PHE A 405 19.82 8.10 -7.02
CA PHE A 405 18.79 7.10 -6.81
C PHE A 405 17.64 7.68 -6.00
N MET A 406 16.42 7.29 -6.35
CA MET A 406 15.26 7.52 -5.51
C MET A 406 15.01 6.28 -4.66
N MET A 407 15.20 6.39 -3.35
CA MET A 407 14.72 5.40 -2.40
C MET A 407 13.21 5.57 -2.25
N SER A 408 12.44 4.52 -2.55
CA SER A 408 10.99 4.53 -2.39
C SER A 408 10.61 4.67 -0.91
N HIS A 409 10.78 3.63 -0.08
CA HIS A 409 10.47 3.64 1.36
C HIS A 409 9.06 4.16 1.76
N ASP A 410 8.19 4.47 0.81
CA ASP A 410 6.89 5.09 1.02
C ASP A 410 5.87 4.08 1.55
N GLU A 411 4.93 4.59 2.35
CA GLU A 411 3.73 3.89 2.81
C GLU A 411 3.98 2.49 3.39
N LEU A 412 4.94 2.37 4.32
CA LEU A 412 5.20 1.15 5.09
C LEU A 412 4.07 0.90 6.11
N ARG A 413 3.02 0.22 5.66
CA ARG A 413 1.76 0.05 6.42
C ARG A 413 1.76 -1.13 7.39
N VAL A 414 2.75 -2.01 7.33
CA VAL A 414 2.90 -3.18 8.19
C VAL A 414 4.36 -3.29 8.60
N ALA A 415 4.64 -3.25 9.91
CA ALA A 415 6.01 -3.34 10.44
C ALA A 415 6.02 -3.84 11.89
N ASN A 416 7.15 -4.44 12.29
CA ASN A 416 7.50 -4.74 13.68
C ASN A 416 6.66 -5.81 14.41
N TRP A 417 6.22 -6.87 13.73
CA TRP A 417 5.41 -7.94 14.33
C TRP A 417 6.17 -9.26 14.51
N CYS A 418 7.03 -9.60 13.55
CA CYS A 418 7.74 -10.88 13.55
C CYS A 418 8.75 -10.96 14.69
N LYS A 419 9.10 -12.19 15.09
CA LYS A 419 10.02 -12.46 16.19
C LYS A 419 11.38 -11.78 16.00
N LEU A 420 11.85 -11.68 14.76
CA LEU A 420 13.14 -11.05 14.47
C LEU A 420 13.10 -9.54 14.74
N CYS A 421 12.08 -8.83 14.23
CA CYS A 421 11.88 -7.40 14.52
C CYS A 421 11.77 -7.16 16.03
N LEU A 422 10.93 -7.93 16.73
CA LEU A 422 10.76 -7.78 18.18
C LEU A 422 12.05 -8.07 18.97
N SER A 423 12.89 -8.99 18.49
CA SER A 423 14.16 -9.30 19.15
C SER A 423 15.17 -8.14 19.11
N ARG A 424 15.00 -7.18 18.18
CA ARG A 424 15.84 -5.99 18.09
C ARG A 424 15.61 -5.00 19.23
N ARG A 425 14.47 -5.11 19.95
CA ARG A 425 14.06 -4.19 21.03
C ARG A 425 14.07 -2.72 20.60
N MET A 426 13.66 -2.49 19.36
CA MET A 426 13.56 -1.17 18.74
C MET A 426 12.08 -0.86 18.47
N THR A 427 11.72 0.42 18.50
CA THR A 427 10.42 0.88 17.96
C THR A 427 10.40 0.69 16.43
N PRO A 428 9.21 0.68 15.79
CA PRO A 428 9.13 0.71 14.32
C PRO A 428 9.89 1.88 13.70
N GLY A 429 9.85 3.06 14.32
CA GLY A 429 10.63 4.22 13.90
C GLY A 429 12.14 3.95 13.93
N GLU A 430 12.65 3.40 15.03
CA GLU A 430 14.07 3.02 15.15
C GLU A 430 14.49 1.93 14.16
N LEU A 431 13.61 0.94 13.90
CA LEU A 431 13.84 -0.07 12.88
C LEU A 431 13.90 0.52 11.48
N LEU A 432 13.00 1.45 11.14
CA LEU A 432 13.03 2.14 9.86
C LEU A 432 14.25 3.06 9.73
N ALA A 433 14.67 3.69 10.84
CA ALA A 433 15.91 4.46 10.89
C ALA A 433 17.16 3.59 10.65
N ASP A 434 17.25 2.39 11.26
CA ASP A 434 18.31 1.42 10.98
C ASP A 434 18.26 0.93 9.53
N ASN A 435 17.07 0.63 9.02
CA ASN A 435 16.88 0.20 7.63
C ASN A 435 17.37 1.26 6.64
N VAL A 436 16.94 2.51 6.76
CA VAL A 436 17.33 3.56 5.80
C VAL A 436 18.82 3.87 5.87
N ARG A 437 19.47 3.79 7.05
CA ARG A 437 20.95 3.91 7.16
C ARG A 437 21.67 2.84 6.34
N ARG A 438 21.21 1.59 6.41
CA ARG A 438 21.79 0.48 5.64
C ARG A 438 21.56 0.67 4.14
N CYS A 439 20.35 1.07 3.75
CA CYS A 439 19.99 1.43 2.38
C CYS A 439 20.91 2.53 1.82
N ILE A 440 21.13 3.61 2.57
CA ILE A 440 22.09 4.67 2.19
C ILE A 440 23.50 4.08 2.01
N GLY A 441 23.94 3.23 2.94
CA GLY A 441 25.23 2.55 2.87
C GLY A 441 25.40 1.67 1.62
N ILE A 442 24.35 0.92 1.24
CA ILE A 442 24.31 0.11 0.02
C ILE A 442 24.49 0.98 -1.22
N ILE A 443 23.73 2.07 -1.34
CA ILE A 443 23.86 2.98 -2.50
C ILE A 443 25.27 3.57 -2.57
N ARG A 444 25.82 4.01 -1.44
CA ARG A 444 27.17 4.57 -1.37
C ARG A 444 28.26 3.56 -1.72
N LYS A 445 28.08 2.30 -1.36
CA LYS A 445 28.99 1.20 -1.74
C LYS A 445 28.99 0.95 -3.25
N VAL A 446 27.82 1.00 -3.89
CA VAL A 446 27.67 0.76 -5.34
C VAL A 446 28.08 1.98 -6.16
N ASN A 447 27.67 3.18 -5.74
CA ASN A 447 27.98 4.43 -6.42
C ASN A 447 28.25 5.53 -5.38
N PRO A 448 29.53 5.73 -5.00
CA PRO A 448 29.91 6.69 -3.95
C PRO A 448 29.50 8.14 -4.24
N THR A 449 29.41 8.50 -5.52
CA THR A 449 29.08 9.86 -5.98
C THR A 449 27.59 10.12 -6.18
N ALA A 450 26.76 9.08 -6.12
CA ALA A 450 25.33 9.21 -6.37
C ALA A 450 24.66 10.16 -5.38
N ARG A 451 23.74 10.99 -5.86
CA ARG A 451 22.80 11.71 -5.01
C ARG A 451 21.72 10.74 -4.52
N ILE A 452 21.23 10.94 -3.30
CA ILE A 452 20.21 10.08 -2.71
C ILE A 452 18.96 10.91 -2.43
N PHE A 453 17.84 10.44 -2.94
CA PHE A 453 16.51 11.03 -2.78
C PHE A 453 15.61 10.04 -2.06
N VAL A 454 14.63 10.50 -1.30
CA VAL A 454 13.67 9.62 -0.62
C VAL A 454 12.30 10.28 -0.49
N TRP A 455 11.21 9.51 -0.58
CA TRP A 455 9.88 10.03 -0.28
C TRP A 455 9.78 10.47 1.18
N SER A 456 9.05 11.55 1.44
CA SER A 456 9.01 12.18 2.78
C SER A 456 8.18 11.43 3.82
N ASP A 457 7.14 10.72 3.40
CA ASP A 457 6.00 10.38 4.24
C ASP A 457 6.35 9.50 5.45
N MET A 458 7.16 8.48 5.24
CA MET A 458 7.60 7.59 6.32
C MET A 458 8.66 8.20 7.23
N PHE A 459 9.08 9.45 6.96
CA PHE A 459 10.04 10.23 7.75
C PHE A 459 9.48 11.58 8.21
N ASP A 460 8.20 11.88 7.94
CA ASP A 460 7.54 13.13 8.29
C ASP A 460 6.51 12.88 9.41
N PRO A 461 6.72 13.41 10.64
CA PRO A 461 5.79 13.23 11.75
C PRO A 461 4.45 13.96 11.55
N TYR A 462 4.35 14.82 10.54
CA TYR A 462 3.09 15.45 10.14
C TYR A 462 2.43 14.73 8.96
N HIS A 463 2.96 13.57 8.57
CA HIS A 463 2.42 12.72 7.51
C HIS A 463 2.19 11.28 7.98
N ASN A 464 3.05 10.30 7.66
CA ASN A 464 2.85 8.88 7.99
C ASN A 464 3.76 8.40 9.14
N ALA A 465 4.78 9.16 9.54
CA ALA A 465 5.74 8.78 10.57
C ALA A 465 5.24 9.09 11.99
N HIS A 466 4.14 8.45 12.40
CA HIS A 466 3.50 8.63 13.70
C HIS A 466 2.93 7.30 14.23
N ASP A 467 2.36 7.34 15.42
CA ASP A 467 1.71 6.18 16.04
C ASP A 467 0.37 5.82 15.38
N ASN A 468 -0.14 4.61 15.61
CA ASN A 468 -1.43 4.16 15.05
C ASN A 468 -1.53 4.20 13.51
N TYR A 469 -0.40 4.19 12.81
CA TYR A 469 -0.36 4.09 11.35
C TYR A 469 -0.62 2.64 10.89
N TYR A 470 -1.76 2.43 10.21
CA TYR A 470 -2.17 1.12 9.65
C TYR A 470 -2.00 -0.03 10.62
N LEU A 471 -1.23 -1.06 10.27
CA LEU A 471 -0.93 -2.25 11.04
C LEU A 471 0.53 -2.24 11.49
N VAL A 472 1.11 -1.08 11.72
CA VAL A 472 2.43 -0.99 12.35
C VAL A 472 2.31 -1.26 13.85
N ASN A 473 3.21 -2.07 14.39
CA ASN A 473 3.26 -2.43 15.80
C ASN A 473 4.12 -1.44 16.60
N GLY A 474 3.56 -0.26 16.88
CA GLY A 474 4.21 0.80 17.66
C GLY A 474 4.24 2.12 16.91
N ASP A 475 5.16 2.99 17.31
CA ASP A 475 5.32 4.35 16.81
C ASP A 475 6.40 4.44 15.72
N LEU A 476 6.07 5.07 14.58
CA LEU A 476 6.99 5.35 13.48
C LEU A 476 7.72 6.68 13.63
N SER A 477 7.41 7.48 14.65
CA SER A 477 8.13 8.70 14.99
C SER A 477 9.64 8.42 15.08
N GLU A 478 10.45 9.45 14.82
CA GLU A 478 11.92 9.36 14.85
C GLU A 478 12.56 8.47 13.78
N SER A 479 11.80 7.91 12.84
CA SER A 479 12.34 7.19 11.66
C SER A 479 13.33 8.02 10.84
N TRP A 480 13.12 9.34 10.79
CA TRP A 480 13.98 10.31 10.11
C TRP A 480 15.41 10.36 10.65
N SER A 481 15.64 9.89 11.88
CA SER A 481 16.97 9.86 12.52
C SER A 481 17.97 8.95 11.77
N GLY A 482 17.48 8.12 10.84
CA GLY A 482 18.30 7.31 9.95
C GLY A 482 18.86 8.08 8.75
N LEU A 483 18.29 9.22 8.40
CA LEU A 483 18.68 9.98 7.21
C LEU A 483 19.93 10.82 7.48
N THR A 484 20.89 10.76 6.57
CA THR A 484 22.04 11.67 6.57
C THR A 484 21.64 13.01 5.91
N LYS A 485 22.28 14.12 6.29
CA LYS A 485 21.91 15.48 5.85
C LYS A 485 21.97 15.68 4.33
N ASP A 486 22.79 14.89 3.63
CA ASP A 486 22.95 14.90 2.18
C ASP A 486 21.80 14.20 1.43
N VAL A 487 20.94 13.45 2.12
CA VAL A 487 19.72 12.89 1.53
C VAL A 487 18.72 14.02 1.28
N THR A 488 18.25 14.10 0.03
CA THR A 488 17.23 15.08 -0.39
C THR A 488 15.84 14.47 -0.21
N ILE A 489 14.96 15.23 0.45
CA ILE A 489 13.59 14.80 0.74
C ILE A 489 12.68 15.16 -0.44
N VAL A 490 12.00 14.18 -1.00
CA VAL A 490 10.96 14.39 -2.00
C VAL A 490 9.63 14.47 -1.27
N ASN A 491 9.21 15.70 -0.98
CA ASN A 491 8.04 16.00 -0.18
C ASN A 491 6.77 15.97 -1.04
N TRP A 492 5.83 15.11 -0.67
CA TRP A 492 4.58 14.92 -1.42
C TRP A 492 3.32 15.24 -0.62
N TYR A 493 3.43 15.77 0.61
CA TYR A 493 2.26 16.09 1.45
C TYR A 493 1.96 17.59 1.57
N PHE A 494 1.23 18.12 0.58
CA PHE A 494 0.89 19.54 0.51
C PHE A 494 0.08 20.07 1.71
N LYS A 495 -0.79 19.24 2.31
CA LYS A 495 -1.68 19.69 3.39
C LYS A 495 -0.93 20.14 4.64
N ALA A 496 0.18 19.48 4.99
CA ALA A 496 0.99 19.84 6.17
C ALA A 496 2.19 20.72 5.84
N ARG A 497 2.26 21.32 4.64
CA ARG A 497 3.44 22.08 4.18
C ARG A 497 3.97 23.15 5.13
N GLU A 498 3.09 23.82 5.85
CA GLU A 498 3.51 24.86 6.81
C GLU A 498 4.29 24.28 8.01
N ARG A 499 4.07 23.01 8.32
CA ARG A 499 4.75 22.28 9.40
C ARG A 499 5.94 21.48 8.88
N ASN A 500 5.78 20.75 7.77
CA ASN A 500 6.82 19.84 7.31
C ASN A 500 7.97 20.54 6.57
N LEU A 501 7.73 21.62 5.81
CA LEU A 501 8.81 22.34 5.12
C LEU A 501 9.85 22.87 6.12
N PRO A 502 9.48 23.60 7.19
CA PRO A 502 10.47 24.06 8.16
C PRO A 502 11.09 22.93 8.97
N TRP A 503 10.35 21.85 9.19
CA TRP A 503 10.83 20.72 9.98
C TRP A 503 11.98 19.97 9.30
N PHE A 504 11.89 19.71 7.99
CA PHE A 504 12.99 19.14 7.21
C PHE A 504 14.14 20.14 7.02
N ALA A 505 13.82 21.42 6.74
CA ALA A 505 14.82 22.46 6.54
C ALA A 505 15.70 22.68 7.78
N ARG A 506 15.12 22.72 8.99
CA ARG A 506 15.87 22.84 10.26
C ARG A 506 16.81 21.66 10.53
N ARG A 507 16.52 20.49 9.96
CA ARG A 507 17.39 19.31 10.04
C ARG A 507 18.50 19.30 8.99
N GLY A 508 18.51 20.28 8.09
CA GLY A 508 19.54 20.48 7.08
C GLY A 508 19.24 19.80 5.74
N HIS A 509 18.07 19.16 5.59
CA HIS A 509 17.73 18.49 4.35
C HIS A 509 17.35 19.48 3.25
N LYS A 510 17.78 19.16 2.03
CA LYS A 510 17.23 19.77 0.82
C LYS A 510 15.92 19.09 0.44
N GLN A 511 15.06 19.82 -0.27
CA GLN A 511 13.71 19.37 -0.58
C GLN A 511 13.39 19.51 -2.07
N ILE A 512 12.68 18.53 -2.62
CA ILE A 512 11.98 18.57 -3.91
C ILE A 512 10.48 18.49 -3.62
N LEU A 513 9.67 19.38 -4.20
CA LEU A 513 8.23 19.40 -4.00
C LEU A 513 7.50 18.60 -5.08
N ALA A 514 6.88 17.49 -4.71
CA ALA A 514 6.13 16.59 -5.58
C ALA A 514 4.64 16.95 -5.53
N GLY A 515 4.25 18.00 -6.27
CA GLY A 515 3.00 18.74 -6.01
C GLY A 515 1.88 18.63 -7.05
N TYR A 516 1.99 17.72 -8.04
CA TYR A 516 0.85 17.37 -8.91
C TYR A 516 0.15 16.12 -8.34
N TYR A 517 -1.17 16.10 -8.39
CA TYR A 517 -2.00 15.04 -7.78
C TYR A 517 -3.14 14.60 -8.72
N ASP A 518 -2.85 14.49 -10.03
CA ASP A 518 -3.83 14.08 -11.06
C ASP A 518 -5.14 14.88 -11.01
N SER A 519 -5.01 16.18 -10.74
CA SER A 519 -6.11 17.11 -10.53
C SER A 519 -5.91 18.36 -11.38
N PRO A 520 -6.98 19.02 -11.85
CA PRO A 520 -6.88 20.29 -12.58
C PRO A 520 -6.20 21.41 -11.76
N ARG A 521 -6.15 21.29 -10.44
CA ARG A 521 -5.53 22.26 -9.53
C ARG A 521 -4.03 22.02 -9.41
N LEU A 522 -3.22 23.05 -9.69
CA LEU A 522 -1.78 23.03 -9.49
C LEU A 522 -1.41 23.57 -8.11
N TYR A 523 -0.89 22.71 -7.24
CA TYR A 523 -0.53 23.07 -5.86
C TYR A 523 0.90 23.59 -5.73
N THR A 524 1.80 23.16 -6.62
CA THR A 524 3.24 23.47 -6.56
C THR A 524 3.56 24.97 -6.50
N PRO A 525 2.94 25.87 -7.29
CA PRO A 525 3.26 27.31 -7.21
C PRO A 525 2.95 27.90 -5.83
N LEU A 526 1.82 27.51 -5.25
CA LEU A 526 1.45 27.90 -3.88
C LEU A 526 2.42 27.30 -2.85
N TRP A 527 2.86 26.06 -3.07
CA TRP A 527 3.80 25.38 -2.18
C TRP A 527 5.17 26.08 -2.15
N ILE A 528 5.70 26.49 -3.30
CA ILE A 528 6.94 27.29 -3.39
C ILE A 528 6.76 28.62 -2.65
N ARG A 529 5.65 29.33 -2.90
CA ARG A 529 5.37 30.60 -2.23
C ARG A 529 5.33 30.45 -0.71
N ASP A 530 4.73 29.37 -0.21
CA ASP A 530 4.71 29.07 1.22
C ASP A 530 6.12 28.77 1.76
N ALA A 531 6.98 28.08 1.02
CA ALA A 531 8.37 27.87 1.43
C ALA A 531 9.16 29.19 1.55
N GLU A 532 8.99 30.11 0.60
CA GLU A 532 9.60 31.45 0.64
C GLU A 532 9.07 32.27 1.83
N ARG A 533 7.74 32.32 2.00
CA ARG A 533 7.10 33.02 3.12
C ARG A 533 7.56 32.50 4.48
N LEU A 534 7.78 31.20 4.61
CA LEU A 534 8.26 30.55 5.84
C LEU A 534 9.78 30.72 6.06
N GLY A 535 10.49 31.41 5.18
CA GLY A 535 11.94 31.61 5.29
C GLY A 535 12.77 30.36 5.00
N VAL A 536 12.17 29.34 4.37
CA VAL A 536 12.81 28.04 4.08
C VAL A 536 12.93 27.74 2.59
N GLY A 537 12.64 28.73 1.73
CA GLY A 537 12.85 28.67 0.28
C GLY A 537 14.25 28.19 -0.07
N GLY A 538 15.26 28.62 0.69
CA GLY A 538 16.66 28.16 0.69
C GLY A 538 16.88 26.63 0.64
N SER A 539 15.98 25.87 1.28
CA SER A 539 16.02 24.40 1.34
C SER A 539 15.34 23.71 0.16
N VAL A 540 14.39 24.39 -0.51
CA VAL A 540 13.72 23.87 -1.70
C VAL A 540 14.63 24.09 -2.90
N ILE A 541 15.04 22.99 -3.53
CA ILE A 541 15.98 23.00 -4.66
C ILE A 541 15.37 22.44 -5.93
N GLY A 542 14.11 22.01 -5.88
CA GLY A 542 13.42 21.49 -7.05
C GLY A 542 11.97 21.15 -6.82
N VAL A 543 11.36 20.69 -7.91
CA VAL A 543 9.97 20.27 -7.97
C VAL A 543 9.82 19.07 -8.89
N MET A 544 8.74 18.32 -8.73
CA MET A 544 8.42 17.19 -9.57
C MET A 544 6.94 17.15 -9.96
N TYR A 545 6.67 17.08 -11.26
CA TYR A 545 5.36 16.70 -11.79
C TYR A 545 5.11 15.22 -11.49
N THR A 546 4.19 14.92 -10.57
CA THR A 546 3.97 13.56 -10.07
C THR A 546 2.57 13.08 -10.45
N THR A 547 2.49 12.08 -11.32
CA THR A 547 1.21 11.44 -11.70
C THR A 547 1.20 9.99 -11.24
N TRP A 548 0.11 9.57 -10.64
CA TRP A 548 -0.14 8.19 -10.22
C TRP A 548 -1.11 7.48 -11.17
N ARG A 549 -1.62 8.19 -12.18
CA ARG A 549 -2.58 7.70 -13.18
C ARG A 549 -2.04 7.67 -14.60
N HIS A 550 -0.73 7.87 -14.76
CA HIS A 550 -0.08 8.05 -16.06
C HIS A 550 -0.71 9.19 -16.88
N ASN A 551 -1.22 10.22 -16.20
CA ASN A 551 -1.73 11.40 -16.86
C ASN A 551 -0.59 12.40 -17.08
N TYR A 552 -0.26 12.64 -18.35
CA TYR A 552 0.78 13.58 -18.79
C TYR A 552 0.19 14.74 -19.61
N SER A 553 -1.12 15.00 -19.51
CA SER A 553 -1.78 16.05 -20.28
C SER A 553 -1.43 17.46 -19.79
N ASP A 554 -1.14 17.61 -18.50
CA ASP A 554 -0.83 18.90 -17.86
C ASP A 554 0.67 19.20 -17.74
N LEU A 555 1.53 18.43 -18.42
CA LEU A 555 2.99 18.48 -18.23
C LEU A 555 3.58 19.88 -18.53
N GLU A 556 3.21 20.47 -19.66
CA GLU A 556 3.62 21.82 -20.07
C GLU A 556 2.93 22.89 -19.23
N ARG A 557 1.65 22.71 -18.92
CA ARG A 557 0.90 23.64 -18.06
C ARG A 557 1.50 23.73 -16.65
N PHE A 558 2.00 22.62 -16.12
CA PHE A 558 2.72 22.59 -14.85
C PHE A 558 4.05 23.34 -14.95
N ALA A 559 4.82 23.13 -16.02
CA ALA A 559 6.09 23.80 -16.26
C ALA A 559 5.92 25.32 -16.34
N GLU A 560 4.96 25.79 -17.13
CA GLU A 560 4.60 27.19 -17.26
C GLU A 560 4.25 27.81 -15.90
N ALA A 561 3.42 27.13 -15.12
CA ALA A 561 2.98 27.62 -13.81
C ALA A 561 4.10 27.71 -12.76
N VAL A 562 5.19 26.94 -12.91
CA VAL A 562 6.24 26.84 -11.88
C VAL A 562 7.53 27.56 -12.29
N TRP A 563 7.90 27.55 -13.57
CA TRP A 563 9.13 28.19 -14.07
C TRP A 563 8.96 28.90 -15.42
N GLY A 564 7.74 29.06 -15.94
CA GLY A 564 7.43 29.92 -17.09
C GLY A 564 7.94 29.43 -18.44
N ARG A 565 7.90 28.12 -18.70
CA ARG A 565 8.23 27.51 -19.99
C ARG A 565 7.28 26.40 -20.41
#